data_AF-A0A164A8V0-F1
#
_entry.id   AF-A0A164A8V0-F1
#
_cell.length_a   1.000
_cell.length_b   1.000
_cell.length_c   1.000
_cell.angle_alpha   90.00
_cell.angle_beta   90.00
_cell.angle_gamma   90.00
#
_symmetry.space_group_name_H-M   'P 1'
#
loop_
_entity.id
_entity.type
_entity.pdbx_description
1 polymer ?
#
loop_
_entity_poly.entity_id
_entity_poly.type
_entity_poly.pdbx_seq_one_letter_code
_entity_poly.pdbx_strand_id
1 'polypeptide(L)'
;MLSPELAGTITLDPFYAARKYPRAVRTEPDDVIFIEKPRPRAWVDPVGGAMVACPARIIRLRDSAEIGPTVLATVINEMSSAGSEWKTWTVPAMRHDEAARLEEALTRADEFEREARRRADAARDLKTALIEGVAAGALTLDAYPTMPGISVAEK
;
A
#
# COMPACT_ATOMS: atom_id res chain seq x y z
N MET A 1 6.96 0.23 5.29
CA MET A 1 7.39 1.14 4.20
C MET A 1 6.15 1.52 3.40
N LEU A 2 5.99 2.80 3.05
CA LEU A 2 4.89 3.28 2.20
C LEU A 2 4.86 2.51 0.87
N SER A 3 3.66 2.27 0.33
CA SER A 3 3.51 1.58 -0.96
C SER A 3 4.24 2.34 -2.07
N PRO A 4 4.83 1.65 -3.07
CA PRO A 4 5.58 2.29 -4.15
C PRO A 4 4.75 3.30 -4.95
N GLU A 5 3.44 3.07 -5.05
CA GLU A 5 2.46 3.96 -5.69
C GLU A 5 2.30 5.30 -4.95
N LEU A 6 2.65 5.31 -3.64
CA LEU A 6 2.56 6.46 -2.76
C LEU A 6 3.90 7.16 -2.56
N ALA A 7 4.99 6.38 -2.61
CA ALA A 7 6.33 6.91 -2.61
C ALA A 7 6.56 7.68 -3.91
N GLY A 8 6.72 9.01 -3.81
CA GLY A 8 7.07 9.82 -4.96
C GLY A 8 8.37 9.33 -5.61
N THR A 9 8.55 9.60 -6.90
CA THR A 9 9.77 9.23 -7.65
C THR A 9 11.02 10.01 -7.22
N ILE A 10 10.85 11.02 -6.36
CA ILE A 10 11.93 11.88 -5.88
C ILE A 10 12.46 11.34 -4.55
N THR A 11 13.72 10.95 -4.55
CA THR A 11 14.48 10.65 -3.34
C THR A 11 15.39 11.83 -3.01
N LEU A 12 15.44 12.22 -1.73
CA LEU A 12 16.29 13.31 -1.25
C LEU A 12 17.18 12.80 -0.13
N ASP A 13 18.47 13.12 -0.23
CA ASP A 13 19.40 12.95 0.88
C ASP A 13 18.89 13.70 2.12
N PRO A 14 18.88 13.09 3.32
CA PRO A 14 18.34 13.72 4.52
C PRO A 14 18.99 15.04 4.92
N PHE A 15 20.31 15.16 4.79
CA PHE A 15 21.02 16.37 5.15
C PHE A 15 20.76 17.49 4.13
N TYR A 16 20.73 17.13 2.85
CA TYR A 16 20.37 18.06 1.78
C TYR A 16 18.92 18.55 1.93
N ALA A 17 17.99 17.64 2.22
CA ALA A 17 16.58 17.96 2.45
C ALA A 17 16.42 18.93 3.64
N ALA A 18 17.06 18.63 4.77
CA ALA A 18 17.01 19.49 5.96
C ALA A 18 17.59 20.89 5.69
N ARG A 19 18.66 20.99 4.90
CA ARG A 19 19.27 22.27 4.53
C ARG A 19 18.42 23.07 3.55
N LYS A 20 17.87 22.42 2.52
CA LYS A 20 17.12 23.08 1.43
C LYS A 20 15.68 23.39 1.82
N TYR A 21 15.07 22.54 2.65
CA TYR A 21 13.69 22.64 3.10
C TYR A 21 13.61 22.59 4.63
N PRO A 22 14.20 23.57 5.34
CA PRO A 22 14.31 23.54 6.81
C PRO A 22 12.97 23.59 7.55
N ARG A 23 11.90 24.01 6.87
CA ARG A 23 10.53 24.04 7.41
C ARG A 23 9.69 22.82 7.02
N ALA A 24 10.22 21.92 6.18
CA ALA A 24 9.50 20.71 5.82
C ALA A 24 9.58 19.72 6.99
N VAL A 25 8.41 19.36 7.51
CA VAL A 25 8.28 18.35 8.56
C VAL A 25 8.42 16.98 7.92
N ARG A 26 9.23 16.13 8.53
CA ARG A 26 9.31 14.71 8.19
C ARG A 26 8.22 13.95 8.93
N THR A 27 7.69 12.92 8.29
CA THR A 27 6.80 11.97 8.97
C THR A 27 7.54 11.30 10.12
N GLU A 28 6.81 11.01 11.18
CA GLU A 28 7.19 10.08 12.23
C GLU A 28 6.54 8.72 11.97
N PRO A 29 7.02 7.63 12.60
CA PRO A 29 6.30 6.37 12.57
C PRO A 29 4.83 6.58 12.97
N ASP A 30 3.95 5.92 12.23
CA ASP A 30 2.49 5.92 12.42
C ASP A 30 1.77 7.24 12.11
N ASP A 31 2.46 8.19 11.49
CA ASP A 31 1.80 9.36 10.91
C ASP A 31 0.81 8.93 9.81
N VAL A 32 -0.37 9.53 9.83
CA VAL A 32 -1.39 9.35 8.79
C VAL A 32 -1.24 10.45 7.75
N ILE A 33 -0.84 10.06 6.54
CA ILE A 33 -0.74 10.95 5.39
C ILE A 33 -2.08 10.92 4.65
N PHE A 34 -2.63 12.08 4.29
CA PHE A 34 -3.89 12.14 3.58
C PHE A 34 -3.94 13.23 2.51
N ILE A 35 -4.81 13.04 1.52
CA ILE A 35 -5.26 14.05 0.56
C ILE A 35 -6.77 14.25 0.71
N GLU A 36 -7.22 15.50 0.59
CA GLU A 36 -8.63 15.86 0.75
C GLU A 36 -9.39 15.79 -0.59
N LYS A 37 -8.75 16.24 -1.68
CA LYS A 37 -9.38 16.45 -2.99
C LYS A 37 -8.62 15.70 -4.09
N PRO A 38 -9.31 15.28 -5.17
CA PRO A 38 -10.76 15.41 -5.40
C PRO A 38 -11.60 14.42 -4.56
N ARG A 39 -10.99 13.31 -4.12
CA ARG A 39 -11.61 12.34 -3.23
C ARG A 39 -10.67 12.11 -2.03
N PRO A 40 -11.20 12.08 -0.79
CA PRO A 40 -10.43 11.76 0.40
C PRO A 40 -9.69 10.44 0.24
N ARG A 41 -8.40 10.45 0.55
CA ARG A 41 -7.58 9.25 0.65
C ARG A 41 -6.56 9.41 1.76
N ALA A 42 -6.31 8.34 2.51
CA ALA A 42 -5.34 8.31 3.59
C ALA A 42 -4.54 7.02 3.63
N TRP A 43 -3.34 7.11 4.19
CA TRP A 43 -2.36 6.05 4.33
C TRP A 43 -1.57 6.24 5.61
N VAL A 44 -1.08 5.14 6.20
CA VAL A 44 -0.18 5.18 7.35
C VAL A 44 1.26 5.07 6.87
N ASP A 45 2.15 5.89 7.41
CA ASP A 45 3.59 5.71 7.28
C ASP A 45 4.17 4.97 8.49
N PRO A 46 4.32 3.64 8.43
CA PRO A 46 4.76 2.85 9.59
C PRO A 46 6.26 3.02 9.90
N VAL A 47 7.02 3.72 9.04
CA VAL A 47 8.48 3.87 9.20
C VAL A 47 8.83 5.31 9.58
N GLY A 48 8.13 6.29 9.03
CA GLY A 48 8.49 7.69 9.14
C GLY A 48 9.66 8.08 8.25
N GLY A 49 10.06 9.35 8.34
CA GLY A 49 11.19 9.94 7.63
C GLY A 49 10.87 10.42 6.21
N ALA A 50 9.65 10.21 5.72
CA ALA A 50 9.18 10.71 4.45
C ALA A 50 8.95 12.23 4.49
N MET A 51 9.04 12.86 3.31
CA MET A 51 8.58 14.24 3.11
C MET A 51 7.26 14.20 2.36
N VAL A 52 6.28 14.96 2.83
CA VAL A 52 4.94 15.01 2.23
C VAL A 52 4.83 16.18 1.27
N ALA A 53 4.53 15.89 0.01
CA ALA A 53 4.34 16.89 -1.02
C ALA A 53 2.91 17.47 -0.99
N CYS A 54 2.78 18.78 -1.23
CA CYS A 54 1.48 19.43 -1.43
C CYS A 54 0.73 18.75 -2.60
N PRO A 55 -0.59 18.48 -2.49
CA PRO A 55 -1.53 18.92 -1.45
C PRO A 55 -1.71 17.96 -0.26
N ALA A 56 -0.91 16.91 -0.13
CA ALA A 56 -1.02 15.98 0.98
C ALA A 56 -0.62 16.63 2.32
N ARG A 57 -1.18 16.08 3.39
CA ARG A 57 -1.03 16.57 4.77
C ARG A 57 -0.79 15.41 5.72
N ILE A 58 -0.31 15.72 6.92
CA ILE A 58 0.01 14.77 7.98
C ILE A 58 -0.97 14.98 9.14
N ILE A 59 -1.54 13.89 9.64
CA ILE A 59 -2.17 13.80 10.97
C ILE A 59 -1.26 12.96 11.83
N ARG A 60 -0.75 13.57 12.91
CA ARG A 60 0.01 12.88 13.94
C ARG A 60 -0.87 12.60 15.14
N LEU A 61 -1.08 11.32 15.42
CA LEU A 61 -1.79 10.89 16.61
C LEU A 61 -0.90 11.05 17.84
N ARG A 62 -1.47 11.56 18.93
CA ARG A 62 -0.80 11.62 20.23
C ARG A 62 -1.16 10.36 21.02
N ASP A 63 -0.37 10.04 22.05
CA ASP A 63 -0.66 8.91 22.95
C ASP A 63 -2.06 8.96 23.60
N SER A 64 -2.66 10.15 23.69
CA SER A 64 -4.01 10.36 24.19
C SER A 64 -5.11 10.12 23.15
N ALA A 65 -4.77 9.71 21.92
CA ALA A 65 -5.76 9.45 20.88
C ALA A 65 -6.53 8.16 21.19
N GLU A 66 -7.86 8.22 21.08
CA GLU A 66 -8.74 7.07 21.32
C GLU A 66 -8.83 6.12 20.12
N ILE A 67 -8.19 6.48 19.01
CA ILE A 67 -8.18 5.75 17.73
C ILE A 67 -6.74 5.55 17.26
N GLY A 68 -6.48 4.39 16.66
CA GLY A 68 -5.19 4.10 16.03
C GLY A 68 -5.05 4.63 14.60
N PRO A 69 -3.82 4.65 14.06
CA PRO A 69 -3.52 5.20 12.75
C PRO A 69 -4.19 4.43 11.60
N THR A 70 -4.25 3.10 11.66
CA THR A 70 -4.84 2.27 10.61
C THR A 70 -6.35 2.43 10.59
N VAL A 71 -7.00 2.47 11.75
CA VAL A 71 -8.44 2.76 11.84
C VAL A 71 -8.72 4.15 11.29
N LEU A 72 -7.94 5.18 11.66
CA LEU A 72 -8.15 6.53 11.15
C LEU A 72 -8.02 6.60 9.62
N ALA A 73 -6.96 6.00 9.06
CA ALA A 73 -6.77 5.97 7.62
C ALA A 73 -7.95 5.26 6.91
N THR A 74 -8.44 4.16 7.48
CA THR A 74 -9.58 3.41 6.96
C THR A 74 -10.87 4.24 7.02
N VAL A 75 -11.12 4.93 8.13
CA VAL A 75 -12.28 5.83 8.28
C VAL A 75 -12.24 6.94 7.22
N ILE A 76 -11.07 7.55 6.98
CA ILE A 76 -10.95 8.58 5.94
C ILE A 76 -11.25 8.00 4.54
N ASN A 77 -10.73 6.82 4.23
CA ASN A 77 -10.91 6.19 2.93
C ASN A 77 -12.37 5.77 2.66
N GLU A 78 -13.05 5.27 3.69
CA GLU A 78 -14.36 4.62 3.55
C GLU A 78 -15.55 5.52 3.93
N MET A 79 -15.37 6.45 4.87
CA MET A 79 -16.46 7.22 5.45
C MET A 79 -16.48 8.70 5.02
N SER A 80 -15.37 9.24 4.54
CA SER A 80 -15.32 10.64 4.10
C SER A 80 -15.93 10.82 2.71
N SER A 81 -16.77 11.86 2.56
CA SER A 81 -17.43 12.17 1.29
C SER A 81 -16.53 12.96 0.34
N ALA A 82 -16.66 12.71 -0.96
CA ALA A 82 -15.90 13.46 -1.97
C ALA A 82 -16.23 14.96 -1.91
N GLY A 83 -15.21 15.81 -1.97
CA GLY A 83 -15.35 17.27 -1.91
C GLY A 83 -15.58 17.85 -0.51
N SER A 84 -15.66 17.02 0.53
CA SER A 84 -15.72 17.49 1.93
C SER A 84 -14.36 18.01 2.41
N GLU A 85 -14.38 19.00 3.30
CA GLU A 85 -13.17 19.52 3.92
C GLU A 85 -12.71 18.61 5.06
N TRP A 86 -11.41 18.38 5.19
CA TRP A 86 -10.89 17.41 6.15
C TRP A 86 -11.24 17.72 7.62
N LYS A 87 -11.47 18.99 7.95
CA LYS A 87 -11.88 19.43 9.29
C LYS A 87 -13.31 19.03 9.64
N THR A 88 -14.13 18.66 8.65
CA THR A 88 -15.52 18.24 8.86
C THR A 88 -15.68 16.72 8.86
N TRP A 89 -14.61 15.97 8.59
CA TRP A 89 -14.62 14.51 8.65
C TRP A 89 -14.90 14.07 10.09
N THR A 90 -15.88 13.18 10.23
CA THR A 90 -16.26 12.63 11.53
C THR A 90 -15.58 11.29 11.71
N VAL A 91 -14.93 11.12 12.86
CA VAL A 91 -14.36 9.84 13.27
C VAL A 91 -15.31 9.19 14.27
N PRO A 92 -15.76 7.94 14.04
CA PRO A 92 -16.63 7.25 14.98
C PRO A 92 -15.99 7.18 16.37
N ALA A 93 -16.76 7.53 17.40
CA ALA A 93 -16.36 7.34 18.78
C ALA A 93 -16.42 5.84 19.11
N MET A 94 -15.35 5.31 19.67
CA MET A 94 -15.22 3.90 20.04
C MET A 94 -14.60 3.82 21.43
N ARG A 95 -14.90 2.74 22.17
CA ARG A 95 -14.13 2.47 23.39
C ARG A 95 -12.70 2.09 23.01
N HIS A 96 -11.74 2.45 23.85
CA HIS A 96 -10.32 2.18 23.59
C HIS A 96 -10.03 0.69 23.33
N ASP A 97 -10.70 -0.22 24.06
CA ASP A 97 -10.54 -1.67 23.87
C ASP A 97 -11.05 -2.16 22.51
N GLU A 98 -12.09 -1.52 21.98
CA GLU A 98 -12.66 -1.83 20.68
C GLU A 98 -11.82 -1.25 19.55
N ALA A 99 -11.36 -0.02 19.69
CA ALA A 99 -10.45 0.63 18.76
C ALA A 99 -9.14 -0.16 18.61
N ALA A 100 -8.56 -0.64 19.71
CA ALA A 100 -7.34 -1.45 19.69
C ALA A 100 -7.53 -2.80 18.96
N ARG A 101 -8.65 -3.49 19.20
CA ARG A 101 -8.97 -4.74 18.49
C ARG A 101 -9.21 -4.51 17.00
N LEU A 102 -9.87 -3.40 16.64
CA LEU A 102 -10.11 -3.05 15.24
C LEU A 102 -8.81 -2.67 14.53
N GLU A 103 -7.95 -1.88 15.18
CA GLU A 103 -6.61 -1.54 14.68
C GLU A 103 -5.84 -2.82 14.35
N GLU A 104 -5.75 -3.76 15.29
CA GLU A 104 -5.05 -5.02 15.09
C GLU A 104 -5.66 -5.87 13.94
N ALA A 105 -6.99 -5.90 13.83
CA ALA A 105 -7.67 -6.61 12.75
C ALA A 105 -7.36 -5.98 11.37
N LEU A 106 -7.41 -4.65 11.27
CA LEU A 106 -7.13 -3.92 10.03
C LEU A 106 -5.65 -4.02 9.65
N THR A 107 -4.72 -3.95 10.60
CA THR A 107 -3.28 -4.13 10.34
C THR A 107 -3.01 -5.51 9.76
N ARG A 108 -3.59 -6.57 10.33
CA ARG A 108 -3.45 -7.94 9.78
C ARG A 108 -4.05 -8.07 8.38
N ALA A 109 -5.19 -7.42 8.13
CA ALA A 109 -5.81 -7.42 6.80
C ALA A 109 -4.90 -6.72 5.76
N ASP A 110 -4.31 -5.57 6.10
CA ASP A 110 -3.38 -4.86 5.23
C ASP A 110 -2.09 -5.66 4.98
N GLU A 111 -1.55 -6.34 5.98
CA GLU A 111 -0.41 -7.25 5.81
C GLU A 111 -0.74 -8.39 4.84
N PHE A 112 -1.91 -9.00 4.99
CA PHE A 112 -2.38 -10.06 4.10
C PHE A 112 -2.55 -9.55 2.66
N GLU A 113 -3.16 -8.39 2.47
CA GLU A 113 -3.29 -7.77 1.14
C GLU A 113 -1.94 -7.48 0.50
N ARG A 114 -0.98 -6.95 1.26
CA ARG A 114 0.37 -6.67 0.76
C ARG A 114 1.08 -7.94 0.32
N GLU A 115 0.97 -9.02 1.09
CA GLU A 115 1.56 -10.30 0.71
C GLU A 115 0.89 -10.89 -0.54
N ALA A 116 -0.44 -10.81 -0.65
CA ALA A 116 -1.16 -11.26 -1.82
C ALA A 116 -0.73 -10.50 -3.08
N ARG A 117 -0.60 -9.16 -3.00
CA ARG A 117 -0.11 -8.32 -4.10
C ARG A 117 1.31 -8.68 -4.51
N ARG A 118 2.24 -8.84 -3.54
CA ARG A 118 3.62 -9.28 -3.82
C ARG A 118 3.66 -10.59 -4.61
N ARG A 119 2.87 -11.58 -4.21
CA ARG A 119 2.80 -12.87 -4.92
C ARG A 119 2.23 -12.72 -6.33
N ALA A 120 1.20 -11.89 -6.49
CA ALA A 120 0.61 -11.62 -7.80
C ALA A 120 1.60 -10.92 -8.75
N ASP A 121 2.40 -9.98 -8.23
CA ASP A 121 3.43 -9.27 -9.00
C ASP A 121 4.57 -10.20 -9.39
N ALA A 122 5.09 -11.02 -8.46
CA ALA A 122 6.11 -12.03 -8.77
C ALA A 122 5.64 -13.02 -9.84
N ALA A 123 4.37 -13.44 -9.79
CA ALA A 123 3.78 -14.30 -10.82
C ALA A 123 3.65 -13.58 -12.18
N ARG A 124 3.44 -12.27 -12.20
CA ARG A 124 3.41 -11.47 -13.44
C ARG A 124 4.81 -11.34 -14.04
N ASP A 125 5.81 -11.05 -13.20
CA ASP A 125 7.20 -10.94 -13.63
C ASP A 125 7.71 -12.26 -14.22
N LEU A 126 7.35 -13.39 -13.59
CA LEU A 126 7.66 -14.71 -14.14
C LEU A 126 7.03 -14.93 -15.52
N LYS A 127 5.75 -14.56 -15.71
CA LYS A 127 5.10 -14.68 -17.03
C LYS A 127 5.84 -13.86 -18.09
N THR A 128 6.21 -12.62 -17.78
CA THR A 128 6.96 -11.75 -18.69
C THR A 128 8.31 -12.38 -19.05
N ALA A 129 9.07 -12.82 -18.04
CA ALA A 129 10.38 -13.45 -18.25
C ALA A 129 10.29 -14.74 -19.09
N LEU A 130 9.24 -15.54 -18.91
CA LEU A 130 9.00 -16.74 -19.72
C LEU A 130 8.73 -16.39 -21.18
N ILE A 131 7.87 -15.38 -21.45
CA ILE A 131 7.57 -14.93 -22.82
C ILE A 131 8.83 -14.39 -23.50
N GLU A 132 9.58 -13.53 -22.80
CA GLU A 132 10.83 -12.96 -23.32
C GLU A 132 11.89 -14.02 -23.57
N GLY A 133 12.05 -14.98 -22.66
CA GLY A 133 13.01 -16.07 -22.82
C GLY A 133 12.67 -16.99 -23.99
N VAL A 134 11.39 -17.29 -24.22
CA VAL A 134 10.95 -18.06 -25.40
C VAL A 134 11.16 -17.26 -26.68
N ALA A 135 10.79 -15.97 -26.70
CA ALA A 135 10.96 -15.11 -27.87
C ALA A 135 12.44 -14.91 -28.25
N ALA A 136 13.33 -14.83 -27.26
CA ALA A 136 14.77 -14.74 -27.46
C ALA A 136 15.44 -16.08 -27.84
N GLY A 137 14.69 -17.19 -27.85
CA GLY A 137 15.22 -18.55 -28.03
C GLY A 137 16.09 -19.04 -26.86
N ALA A 138 16.10 -18.30 -25.74
CA ALA A 138 16.84 -18.65 -24.53
C ALA A 138 16.13 -19.72 -23.70
N LEU A 139 14.82 -19.88 -23.87
CA LEU A 139 14.00 -20.93 -23.27
C LEU A 139 13.30 -21.73 -24.37
N THR A 140 13.38 -23.05 -24.28
CA THR A 140 12.51 -23.96 -25.04
C THR A 140 11.48 -24.50 -24.07
N LEU A 141 10.19 -24.30 -24.38
CA LEU A 141 9.12 -24.95 -23.64
C LEU A 141 8.97 -26.36 -24.20
N ASP A 142 9.37 -27.37 -23.44
CA ASP A 142 8.98 -28.75 -23.70
C ASP A 142 7.49 -28.89 -23.40
N ALA A 143 6.66 -28.46 -24.35
CA ALA A 143 5.29 -28.91 -24.40
C ALA A 143 5.36 -30.40 -24.73
N TYR A 144 5.37 -31.26 -23.71
CA TYR A 144 5.00 -32.65 -23.92
C TYR A 144 3.60 -32.60 -24.55
N PRO A 145 3.40 -33.08 -25.80
CA PRO A 145 2.06 -33.35 -26.24
C PRO A 145 1.54 -34.40 -25.26
N THR A 146 0.64 -34.00 -24.37
CA THR A 146 -0.20 -34.97 -23.68
C THR A 146 -1.08 -35.59 -24.76
N MET A 147 -0.57 -36.62 -25.43
CA MET A 147 -1.29 -37.80 -25.90
C MET A 147 -0.31 -38.74 -26.61
N PRO A 148 -0.43 -40.05 -26.32
CA PRO A 148 -1.20 -40.87 -27.26
C PRO A 148 -2.25 -41.70 -26.53
N GLY A 149 -3.51 -41.34 -26.72
CA GLY A 149 -4.62 -42.21 -26.44
C GLY A 149 -4.61 -43.42 -27.38
N ILE A 150 -4.35 -44.59 -26.81
CA ILE A 150 -4.90 -45.90 -27.14
C ILE A 150 -4.45 -46.50 -28.48
N SER A 151 -3.51 -47.46 -28.40
CA SER A 151 -3.41 -48.56 -29.36
C SER A 151 -4.68 -49.41 -29.27
N VAL A 152 -5.46 -49.49 -30.35
CA VAL A 152 -6.43 -50.57 -30.51
C VAL A 152 -5.74 -51.70 -31.25
N ALA A 153 -5.51 -52.80 -30.53
CA ALA A 153 -5.04 -54.05 -31.10
C ALA A 153 -6.23 -54.87 -31.65
N GLU A 154 -5.96 -55.44 -32.82
CA GLU A 154 -6.47 -56.69 -33.41
C GLU A 154 -7.92 -56.82 -33.92
N LYS A 155 -7.99 -57.20 -35.20
CA LYS A 155 -8.59 -58.48 -35.59
C LYS A 155 -7.70 -59.19 -36.62
#